data_AF-M1WRR1-F1
#
_entry.id   AF-M1WRR1-F1
#
_cell.length_a   1.000
_cell.length_b   1.000
_cell.length_c   1.000
_cell.angle_alpha   90.00
_cell.angle_beta   90.00
_cell.angle_gamma   90.00
#
_symmetry.space_group_name_H-M   'P 1'
#
loop_
_entity.id
_entity.type
_entity.pdbx_description
1 polymer ?
#
loop_
_entity_poly.entity_id
_entity_poly.type
_entity_poly.pdbx_seq_one_letter_code
_entity_poly.pdbx_strand_id
1 'polypeptide(L)' 'MTRVFFLSFKKTTFSFVAEYAKGRFTLFAGTGGMDVRESIELTQHVQKCGFDAAVVMCPYCFELPESYIQDYFSRIA' A
#
# COMPACT_ATOMS: atom_id res chain seq x y z
N MET A 1 19.30 -10.52 -8.19
CA MET A 1 18.08 -10.78 -8.99
C MET A 1 16.88 -10.36 -8.16
N THR A 2 16.57 -9.06 -8.15
CA THR A 2 15.52 -8.49 -7.30
C THR A 2 14.17 -8.98 -7.80
N ARG A 3 13.49 -9.82 -7.03
CA ARG A 3 12.15 -10.31 -7.38
C ARG A 3 11.17 -9.14 -7.23
N VAL A 4 10.60 -8.69 -8.34
CA VAL A 4 9.44 -7.79 -8.33
C VAL A 4 8.21 -8.63 -7.98
N PHE A 5 7.53 -8.28 -6.90
CA PHE A 5 6.34 -9.00 -6.45
C PHE A 5 5.09 -8.45 -7.13
N PHE A 6 4.28 -9.35 -7.71
CA PHE A 6 3.00 -9.00 -8.31
C PHE A 6 1.95 -8.64 -7.24
N LEU A 7 0.92 -7.89 -7.64
CA LEU A 7 -0.18 -7.45 -6.79
C LEU A 7 -0.86 -8.59 -6.02
N SER A 8 -1.11 -9.73 -6.68
CA SER A 8 -1.71 -10.91 -6.05
C SER A 8 -0.87 -11.45 -4.90
N PHE A 9 0.45 -11.50 -5.08
CA PHE A 9 1.38 -11.95 -4.04
C PHE A 9 1.33 -11.01 -2.83
N LYS A 10 1.41 -9.68 -3.07
CA LYS A 10 1.34 -8.67 -2.00
C LYS A 10 0.05 -8.82 -1.17
N LYS A 11 -1.10 -8.99 -1.83
CA LYS A 11 -2.39 -9.22 -1.16
C LYS A 11 -2.38 -10.46 -0.29
N THR A 12 -1.87 -11.59 -0.80
CA THR A 12 -1.75 -12.84 -0.03
C THR A 12 -0.85 -12.65 1.19
N THR A 13 0.27 -11.94 1.05
CA THR A 13 1.16 -11.64 2.17
C THR A 13 0.47 -10.79 3.24
N PHE A 14 -0.26 -9.75 2.85
CA PHE A 14 -0.99 -8.91 3.81
C PHE A 14 -2.09 -9.70 4.54
N SER A 15 -2.84 -10.53 3.82
CA SER A 15 -3.86 -11.38 4.44
C SER A 15 -3.26 -12.34 5.46
N PHE A 16 -2.14 -12.98 5.12
CA PHE A 16 -1.42 -13.88 6.04
C PHE A 16 -0.93 -13.16 7.29
N VAL A 17 -0.33 -11.96 7.13
CA VAL A 17 0.17 -11.16 8.26
C VAL A 17 -0.98 -10.71 9.15
N ALA A 18 -2.09 -10.26 8.58
CA ALA A 18 -3.27 -9.88 9.36
C ALA A 18 -3.81 -11.06 10.17
N GLU A 19 -3.96 -12.24 9.55
CA GLU A 19 -4.42 -13.45 10.24
C GLU A 19 -3.51 -13.81 11.41
N TYR A 20 -2.19 -13.73 11.23
CA TYR A 20 -1.23 -14.12 12.25
C TYR A 20 -1.03 -13.09 13.36
N ALA A 21 -1.01 -11.79 13.04
CA ALA A 21 -0.52 -10.74 13.92
C ALA A 21 -1.60 -9.79 14.47
N LYS A 22 -2.82 -9.80 13.92
CA LYS A 22 -3.90 -8.89 14.35
C LYS A 22 -4.21 -9.07 15.84
N GLY A 23 -4.35 -7.94 16.53
CA GLY A 23 -4.62 -7.90 17.97
C GLY A 23 -3.40 -8.15 18.86
N ARG A 24 -2.22 -8.48 18.28
CA ARG A 24 -0.96 -8.64 19.03
C ARG A 24 -0.07 -7.40 18.91
N PHE A 25 -0.14 -6.74 17.76
CA PHE A 25 0.63 -5.54 17.43
C PHE A 25 -0.22 -4.58 16.62
N THR A 26 0.16 -3.31 16.61
CA THR A 26 -0.34 -2.34 15.63
C THR A 26 0.24 -2.68 14.26
N LEU A 27 -0.62 -2.84 13.27
CA LEU A 27 -0.27 -3.25 11.92
C LEU A 27 -0.36 -2.07 10.97
N PHE A 28 0.80 -1.65 10.46
CA PHE A 28 0.92 -0.66 9.39
C PHE A 28 1.31 -1.35 8.08
N ALA A 29 0.59 -1.08 7.00
CA ALA A 29 0.84 -1.67 5.69
C ALA A 29 1.42 -0.65 4.71
N GLY A 30 2.61 -0.93 4.16
CA GLY A 30 3.16 -0.15 3.05
C GLY A 30 2.44 -0.46 1.74
N THR A 31 1.60 0.44 1.25
CA THR A 31 0.77 0.22 0.05
C THR A 31 1.10 1.16 -1.11
N GLY A 32 1.99 2.14 -0.91
CA GLY A 32 2.40 3.06 -1.97
C GLY A 32 3.24 2.41 -3.07
N GLY A 33 3.13 2.93 -4.28
CA GLY A 33 3.87 2.49 -5.45
C GLY A 33 3.76 3.47 -6.63
N MET A 34 4.40 3.12 -7.75
CA MET A 34 4.36 3.98 -8.95
C MET A 34 3.01 3.94 -9.66
N ASP A 35 2.28 2.83 -9.54
CA ASP A 35 0.91 2.71 -10.04
C ASP A 35 -0.08 3.09 -8.93
N VAL A 36 -0.76 4.23 -9.11
CA VAL A 36 -1.79 4.72 -8.20
C VAL A 36 -2.97 3.74 -8.09
N ARG A 37 -3.31 3.01 -9.15
CA ARG A 37 -4.40 2.02 -9.13
C ARG A 37 -4.03 0.85 -8.23
N GLU A 38 -2.81 0.36 -8.36
CA GLU A 38 -2.28 -0.70 -7.48
C GLU A 38 -2.27 -0.23 -6.01
N SER A 39 -1.85 1.01 -5.78
CA SER A 39 -1.78 1.59 -4.43
C SER A 39 -3.16 1.73 -3.78
N ILE A 40 -4.17 2.19 -4.54
CA ILE A 40 -5.57 2.23 -4.10
C ILE A 40 -6.06 0.82 -3.77
N GLU A 41 -5.83 -0.13 -4.67
CA GLU A 41 -6.32 -1.50 -4.51
C GLU A 41 -5.69 -2.21 -3.31
N LEU A 42 -4.39 -1.99 -3.05
CA LEU A 42 -3.71 -2.50 -1.86
C LEU A 42 -4.21 -1.82 -0.60
N THR A 43 -4.39 -0.50 -0.59
CA THR A 43 -4.89 0.27 0.56
C THR A 43 -6.27 -0.21 0.98
N GLN A 44 -7.18 -0.40 0.01
CA GLN A 44 -8.50 -0.98 0.26
C GLN A 44 -8.44 -2.43 0.76
N HIS A 45 -7.49 -3.23 0.24
CA HIS A 45 -7.31 -4.62 0.67
C HIS A 45 -6.85 -4.71 2.13
N VAL A 46 -5.83 -3.96 2.51
CA VAL A 46 -5.29 -4.00 3.89
C VAL A 46 -6.27 -3.42 4.90
N GLN A 47 -7.08 -2.43 4.51
CA GLN A 47 -8.19 -1.95 5.33
C GLN A 47 -9.20 -3.08 5.60
N LYS A 48 -9.58 -3.86 4.58
CA LYS A 48 -10.47 -5.02 4.75
C LYS A 48 -9.86 -6.13 5.59
N CYS A 49 -8.55 -6.35 5.51
CA CYS A 49 -7.82 -7.28 6.39
C CYS A 49 -7.79 -6.81 7.85
N GLY A 50 -8.03 -5.52 8.10
CA GLY A 50 -8.04 -4.92 9.44
C GLY A 50 -6.67 -4.51 9.93
N PHE A 51 -5.82 -4.01 9.02
CA PHE A 51 -4.65 -3.21 9.40
C PHE A 51 -5.10 -1.88 10.02
N ASP A 52 -4.30 -1.32 10.92
CA ASP A 52 -4.62 -0.08 11.64
C ASP A 52 -4.39 1.15 10.77
N ALA A 53 -3.38 1.13 9.89
CA ALA A 53 -3.20 2.17 8.87
C ALA A 53 -2.44 1.67 7.64
N ALA A 54 -2.60 2.40 6.54
CA ALA A 54 -1.74 2.29 5.37
C ALA A 54 -0.65 3.37 5.40
N VAL A 55 0.54 3.02 4.92
CA VAL A 55 1.69 3.91 4.77
C VAL A 55 1.96 4.05 3.28
N VAL A 56 1.84 5.27 2.78
CA VAL A 56 1.94 5.58 1.35
C VAL A 56 3.08 6.57 1.18
N MET A 57 4.04 6.22 0.33
CA MET A 57 5.13 7.11 -0.06
C MET A 57 4.83 7.76 -1.41
N CYS A 58 5.30 8.99 -1.60
CA CYS A 58 5.23 9.67 -2.88
C CYS A 58 5.99 8.87 -3.95
N PRO A 59 5.48 8.79 -5.20
CA PRO A 59 6.26 8.30 -6.32
C PRO A 59 7.52 9.16 -6.46
N TYR A 60 8.71 8.55 -6.40
CA TYR A 60 9.99 9.27 -6.27
C TYR A 60 10.97 8.96 -7.40
N CYS A 61 10.62 8.07 -8.34
CA CYS A 61 11.51 7.71 -9.43
C CYS A 61 11.70 8.83 -10.46
N PHE A 62 10.84 9.86 -10.45
CA PHE A 62 10.86 10.97 -11.38
C PHE A 62 10.52 12.27 -10.66
N GLU A 63 10.98 13.41 -11.20
CA GLU A 63 10.46 14.71 -10.81
C GLU A 63 9.01 14.83 -11.28
N LEU A 64 8.13 15.14 -10.34
CA LEU A 64 6.70 15.27 -10.58
C LEU A 64 6.24 16.66 -10.14
N PRO A 65 5.29 17.27 -10.84
CA PRO A 65 4.72 18.54 -10.41
C PRO A 65 3.98 18.33 -9.08
N GLU A 66 4.03 19.34 -8.20
CA GLU A 66 3.37 19.32 -6.89
C GLU A 66 1.89 18.94 -6.99
N SER A 67 1.19 19.41 -8.02
CA SER A 67 -0.22 19.07 -8.27
C SER A 67 -0.46 17.57 -8.45
N TYR A 68 0.50 16.85 -9.06
CA TYR A 68 0.40 15.40 -9.23
C TYR A 68 0.66 14.67 -7.90
N ILE A 69 1.58 15.17 -7.08
CA ILE A 69 1.86 14.62 -5.75
C ILE A 69 0.59 14.74 -4.88
N GLN A 70 -0.04 15.91 -4.89
CA GLN A 70 -1.29 16.17 -4.17
C GLN A 70 -2.44 15.29 -4.66
N ASP A 71 -2.62 15.17 -5.98
CA ASP A 71 -3.64 14.28 -6.56
C ASP A 71 -3.40 12.82 -6.17
N TYR A 72 -2.15 12.35 -6.24
CA TYR A 72 -1.79 10.98 -5.91
C TYR A 72 -2.19 10.61 -4.48
N PHE A 73 -1.86 11.45 -3.48
CA PHE A 73 -2.27 11.19 -2.10
C PHE A 73 -3.78 11.31 -1.91
N SER A 74 -4.42 12.31 -2.53
CA SER A 74 -5.87 12.54 -2.43
C SER A 74 -6.70 11.39 -3.00
N ARG A 75 -6.15 10.63 -3.96
CA ARG A 75 -6.84 9.48 -4.55
C ARG A 75 -6.70 8.20 -3.74
N ILE A 76 -5.72 8.12 -2.83
CA ILE A 76 -5.47 6.93 -2.01
C ILE A 76 -6.11 7.05 -0.61
N ALA A 77 -6.12 8.26 -0.02
CA ALA A 77 -6.74 8.55 1.27
C ALA A 77 -8.27 8.62 1.18
#